data_AF-A0A0B7FFB2-F1
#
_entry.id   AF-A0A0B7FFB2-F1
#
_cell.length_a   1.000
_cell.length_b   1.000
_cell.length_c   1.000
_cell.angle_alpha   90.00
_cell.angle_beta   90.00
_cell.angle_gamma   90.00
#
_symmetry.space_group_name_H-M   'P 1'
#
loop_
_entity.id
_entity.type
_entity.pdbx_description
1 polymer ?
#
loop_
_entity_poly.entity_id
_entity_poly.type
_entity_poly.pdbx_seq_one_letter_code
_entity_poly.pdbx_strand_id
1 'polypeptide(L)'
;MRIKDGGDLIQARGYHKLRWDGRDASFVRYKLATDRLAHLPNADPDFYGKSYYGQLKYLFELPLPPQSAVNPEDEPKSLILAFILEAETTVDDDYSYEVAWYDGSLGSGEVVDTQTIQCAIGQIKDGDRWWIIDKSSDLAHLEFV
;
A
#
# COMPACT_ATOMS: atom_id res chain seq x y z
N MET A 1 -4.56 -12.00 0.47
CA MET A 1 -3.42 -12.09 -0.45
C MET A 1 -2.17 -12.47 0.34
N ARG A 2 -1.27 -13.27 -0.23
CA ARG A 2 0.03 -13.58 0.39
C ARG A 2 1.16 -13.13 -0.54
N ILE A 3 2.14 -12.42 0.01
CA ILE A 3 3.37 -12.11 -0.72
C ILE A 3 4.17 -13.41 -0.91
N LYS A 4 4.83 -13.56 -2.06
CA LYS A 4 5.60 -14.77 -2.39
C LYS A 4 6.73 -15.04 -1.39
N ASP A 5 7.33 -16.22 -1.47
CA ASP A 5 8.53 -16.62 -0.71
C ASP A 5 8.42 -16.52 0.81
N GLY A 6 7.21 -16.78 1.33
CA GLY A 6 6.96 -16.79 2.77
C GLY A 6 6.64 -15.42 3.36
N GLY A 7 6.48 -14.39 2.54
CA GLY A 7 6.11 -13.05 2.96
C GLY A 7 4.72 -12.92 3.58
N ASP A 8 4.33 -11.68 3.83
CA ASP A 8 3.16 -11.32 4.64
C ASP A 8 1.84 -11.88 4.08
N LEU A 9 0.96 -12.27 5.00
CA LEU A 9 -0.44 -12.56 4.73
C LEU A 9 -1.28 -11.31 5.01
N ILE A 10 -1.81 -10.71 3.95
CA ILE A 10 -2.64 -9.50 3.99
C ILE A 10 -4.10 -9.89 3.79
N GLN A 11 -4.97 -9.41 4.66
CA GLN A 11 -6.42 -9.66 4.59
C GLN A 11 -7.13 -8.36 4.24
N ALA A 12 -7.86 -8.34 3.13
CA ALA A 12 -8.60 -7.14 2.74
C ALA A 12 -9.78 -6.90 3.70
N ARG A 13 -9.85 -5.68 4.23
CA ARG A 13 -10.73 -5.27 5.32
C ARG A 13 -12.22 -5.47 5.01
N GLY A 14 -12.60 -5.29 3.75
CA GLY A 14 -13.99 -5.37 3.31
C GLY A 14 -14.61 -6.77 3.41
N TYR A 15 -13.79 -7.82 3.49
CA TYR A 15 -14.29 -9.20 3.54
C TYR A 15 -14.42 -9.79 4.95
N HIS A 16 -13.96 -9.08 5.99
CA HIS A 16 -13.95 -9.63 7.35
C HIS A 16 -14.22 -8.57 8.42
N LYS A 17 -14.92 -8.96 9.49
CA LYS A 17 -15.10 -8.10 10.67
C LYS A 17 -13.79 -8.00 11.45
N LEU A 18 -13.59 -6.89 12.17
CA LEU A 18 -12.43 -6.78 13.07
C LEU A 18 -12.52 -7.89 14.12
N ARG A 19 -11.38 -8.50 14.40
CA ARG A 19 -11.29 -9.41 15.53
C ARG A 19 -11.43 -8.62 16.83
N TRP A 20 -11.87 -9.29 17.88
CA TRP A 20 -12.04 -8.68 19.21
C TRP A 20 -10.71 -8.13 19.78
N ASP A 21 -9.59 -8.71 19.36
CA ASP A 21 -8.24 -8.30 19.75
C ASP A 21 -7.74 -7.07 18.98
N GLY A 22 -8.55 -6.51 18.08
CA GLY A 22 -8.26 -5.27 17.35
C GLY A 22 -7.17 -5.41 16.28
N ARG A 23 -6.63 -6.61 16.04
CA ARG A 23 -5.58 -6.81 15.03
C ARG A 23 -6.13 -6.61 13.63
N ASP A 24 -5.52 -5.70 12.89
CA ASP A 24 -5.90 -5.36 11.52
C ASP A 24 -4.72 -5.59 10.56
N ALA A 25 -4.74 -6.71 9.85
CA ALA A 25 -3.73 -7.07 8.84
C ALA A 25 -4.12 -6.62 7.43
N SER A 26 -4.89 -5.53 7.32
CA SER A 26 -5.31 -4.94 6.04
C SER A 26 -4.50 -3.72 5.63
N PHE A 27 -3.67 -3.18 6.52
CA PHE A 27 -2.82 -2.04 6.19
C PHE A 27 -1.56 -2.47 5.45
N VAL A 28 -1.24 -1.73 4.39
CA VAL A 28 -0.17 -2.06 3.45
C VAL A 28 0.66 -0.84 3.10
N ARG A 29 1.92 -1.09 2.77
CA ARG A 29 2.75 -0.17 1.97
C ARG A 29 2.71 -0.61 0.52
N TYR A 30 2.53 0.33 -0.39
CA TYR A 30 2.57 0.09 -1.82
C TYR A 30 3.41 1.17 -2.50
N LYS A 31 4.02 0.83 -3.64
CA LYS A 31 4.95 1.72 -4.34
C LYS A 31 4.42 2.01 -5.74
N LEU A 32 4.24 3.29 -6.04
CA LEU A 32 3.74 3.76 -7.34
C LEU A 32 4.79 4.61 -8.05
N ALA A 33 4.75 4.58 -9.38
CA ALA A 33 5.44 5.56 -10.21
C ALA A 33 4.68 6.89 -10.13
N THR A 34 5.25 7.86 -9.41
CA THR A 34 4.67 9.19 -9.23
C THR A 34 5.45 10.18 -10.08
N ASP A 35 4.76 11.07 -10.78
CA ASP A 35 5.42 12.14 -11.55
C ASP A 35 5.78 13.31 -10.62
N ARG A 36 7.07 13.66 -10.56
CA ARG A 36 7.55 14.83 -9.78
C ARG A 36 6.99 16.14 -10.30
N LEU A 37 6.73 16.20 -11.61
CA LEU A 37 6.33 17.41 -12.32
C LEU A 37 4.82 17.44 -12.59
N ALA A 38 4.02 16.59 -11.92
CA ALA A 38 2.56 16.54 -12.09
C ALA A 38 1.85 17.89 -11.85
N HIS A 39 2.48 18.80 -11.09
CA HIS A 39 1.98 20.16 -10.83
C HIS A 39 2.27 21.15 -11.99
N LEU A 40 3.04 20.74 -13.01
CA LEU A 40 3.41 21.52 -14.19
C LEU A 40 2.78 20.88 -15.45
N PRO A 41 1.63 21.39 -15.94
CA PRO A 41 0.83 20.69 -16.96
C PRO A 41 1.50 20.42 -18.32
N ASN A 42 2.60 21.13 -18.62
CA ASN A 42 3.30 21.05 -19.91
C ASN A 42 4.74 20.52 -19.77
N ALA A 43 5.14 20.08 -18.58
CA ALA A 43 6.45 19.48 -18.38
C ALA A 43 6.43 18.02 -18.88
N ASP A 44 7.55 17.55 -19.42
CA ASP A 44 7.72 16.12 -19.68
C ASP A 44 7.73 15.37 -18.34
N PRO A 45 6.98 14.27 -18.19
CA PRO A 45 6.87 13.55 -16.92
C PRO A 45 8.24 13.05 -16.41
N ASP A 46 8.51 13.27 -15.13
CA ASP A 46 9.68 12.72 -14.42
C ASP A 46 9.21 11.76 -13.32
N PHE A 47 9.13 10.47 -13.68
CA PHE A 47 8.62 9.45 -12.77
C PHE A 47 9.67 8.99 -11.75
N TYR A 48 9.25 8.88 -10.50
CA TYR A 48 10.01 8.24 -9.43
C TYR A 48 9.13 7.30 -8.63
N GLY A 49 9.75 6.29 -8.03
CA GLY A 49 9.04 5.37 -7.14
C GLY A 49 8.80 6.01 -5.77
N LYS A 50 7.54 6.28 -5.43
CA LYS A 50 7.13 6.79 -4.12
C LYS A 50 6.35 5.72 -3.36
N SER A 51 6.64 5.60 -2.06
CA SER A 51 5.89 4.75 -1.15
C SER A 51 4.64 5.48 -0.65
N TYR A 52 3.53 4.74 -0.63
CA TYR A 52 2.24 5.15 -0.10
C TYR A 52 1.78 4.11 0.91
N TYR A 53 0.85 4.52 1.77
CA TYR A 53 0.34 3.70 2.85
C TYR A 53 -1.18 3.77 2.86
N GLY A 54 -1.84 2.69 3.24
CA GLY A 54 -3.28 2.68 3.28
C GLY A 54 -3.87 1.36 3.70
N GLN A 55 -5.20 1.31 3.75
CA GLN A 55 -5.95 0.14 4.13
C GLN A 55 -6.54 -0.56 2.90
N LEU A 56 -6.09 -1.78 2.64
CA LEU A 56 -6.67 -2.65 1.62
C LEU A 56 -8.12 -2.98 1.97
N LYS A 57 -9.06 -2.57 1.13
CA LYS A 57 -10.50 -2.82 1.30
C LYS A 57 -10.99 -4.01 0.50
N TYR A 58 -10.68 -4.05 -0.79
CA TYR A 58 -11.21 -5.05 -1.72
C TYR A 58 -10.14 -5.48 -2.72
N LEU A 59 -10.31 -6.68 -3.26
CA LEU A 59 -9.56 -7.21 -4.38
C LEU A 59 -10.52 -7.47 -5.53
N PHE A 60 -10.12 -7.10 -6.74
CA PHE A 60 -10.88 -7.34 -7.96
C PHE A 60 -10.05 -8.14 -8.93
N GLU A 61 -10.65 -9.14 -9.55
CA GLU A 61 -10.08 -9.76 -10.74
C GLU A 61 -10.58 -9.00 -11.96
N LEU A 62 -9.65 -8.58 -12.81
CA LEU A 62 -9.92 -8.00 -14.11
C LEU A 62 -9.40 -8.95 -15.19
N PRO A 63 -10.29 -9.76 -15.79
CA PRO A 63 -9.93 -10.58 -16.94
C PRO A 63 -9.60 -9.69 -18.14
N LEU A 64 -8.43 -9.91 -18.73
CA LEU A 64 -7.95 -9.25 -19.94
C LEU A 64 -8.07 -10.22 -21.12
N PRO A 65 -8.98 -9.95 -22.08
CA PRO A 65 -9.13 -10.76 -23.27
C PRO A 65 -7.82 -10.85 -24.07
N PRO A 66 -7.49 -12.00 -24.67
CA PRO A 66 -6.36 -12.12 -25.57
C PRO A 66 -6.54 -11.20 -26.79
N GLN A 67 -5.43 -10.87 -27.44
CA GLN A 67 -5.39 -10.03 -28.64
C GLN A 67 -6.09 -8.67 -28.47
N SER A 68 -6.03 -8.11 -27.27
CA SER A 68 -6.56 -6.78 -26.96
C SER A 68 -5.45 -5.75 -26.82
N ALA A 69 -5.78 -4.45 -26.85
CA ALA A 69 -4.80 -3.38 -26.68
C ALA A 69 -4.02 -3.46 -25.36
N VAL A 70 -4.63 -4.06 -24.33
CA VAL A 70 -4.07 -4.20 -22.98
C VAL A 70 -3.54 -5.62 -22.69
N ASN A 71 -3.81 -6.58 -23.56
CA ASN A 71 -3.21 -7.92 -23.55
C ASN A 71 -3.01 -8.38 -25.00
N PRO A 72 -1.88 -8.03 -25.63
CA PRO A 72 -1.60 -8.35 -27.03
C PRO A 72 -1.23 -9.84 -27.24
N GLU A 73 -1.05 -10.60 -26.16
CA GLU A 73 -0.76 -12.03 -26.25
C GLU A 73 -1.98 -12.84 -26.68
N ASP A 74 -1.73 -14.05 -27.18
CA ASP A 74 -2.76 -14.99 -27.61
C ASP A 74 -3.49 -15.68 -26.44
N GLU A 75 -2.90 -15.66 -25.24
CA GLU A 75 -3.47 -16.28 -24.04
C GLU A 75 -4.21 -15.26 -23.15
N PRO A 76 -5.33 -15.64 -22.52
CA PRO A 76 -6.03 -14.79 -21.57
C PRO A 76 -5.15 -14.51 -20.34
N LYS A 77 -5.24 -13.29 -19.82
CA LYS A 77 -4.54 -12.87 -18.59
C LYS A 77 -5.54 -12.30 -17.60
N SER A 78 -5.26 -12.39 -16.31
CA SER A 78 -6.03 -11.69 -15.28
C SER A 78 -5.11 -10.75 -14.51
N LEU A 79 -5.55 -9.51 -14.32
CA LEU A 79 -4.95 -8.60 -13.35
C LEU A 79 -5.72 -8.70 -12.04
N ILE A 80 -5.00 -8.74 -10.93
CA ILE A 80 -5.59 -8.60 -9.61
C ILE A 80 -5.36 -7.17 -9.15
N LEU A 81 -6.44 -6.43 -9.01
CA LEU A 81 -6.45 -5.04 -8.59
C LEU A 81 -6.83 -4.94 -7.10
N ALA A 82 -6.27 -3.96 -6.42
CA ALA A 82 -6.50 -3.67 -5.01
C ALA A 82 -7.15 -2.30 -4.86
N PHE A 83 -8.30 -2.24 -4.19
CA PHE A 83 -8.86 -0.98 -3.72
C PHE A 83 -8.30 -0.67 -2.33
N ILE A 84 -7.57 0.43 -2.22
CA ILE A 84 -6.89 0.87 -1.00
C ILE A 84 -7.44 2.23 -0.62
N LEU A 85 -7.91 2.40 0.63
CA LEU A 85 -8.12 3.74 1.18
C LEU A 85 -6.79 4.30 1.64
N GLU A 86 -6.40 5.45 1.10
CA GLU A 86 -5.11 6.07 1.39
C GLU A 86 -5.05 6.57 2.84
N ALA A 87 -3.90 6.35 3.47
CA ALA A 87 -3.51 7.07 4.67
C ALA A 87 -2.57 8.20 4.23
N GLU A 88 -2.99 9.45 4.35
CA GLU A 88 -2.17 10.59 3.95
C GLU A 88 -1.04 10.79 4.97
N THR A 89 0.12 10.22 4.67
CA THR A 89 1.22 10.15 5.62
C THR A 89 2.15 11.36 5.53
N THR A 90 2.49 11.90 6.69
CA THR A 90 3.66 12.75 6.88
C THR A 90 4.85 11.89 7.32
N VAL A 91 6.02 12.14 6.74
CA VAL A 91 7.29 11.55 7.18
C VAL A 91 8.04 12.60 7.98
N ASP A 92 8.46 12.23 9.17
CA ASP A 92 9.27 13.04 10.07
C ASP A 92 10.70 12.48 10.08
N ASP A 93 11.67 13.33 9.75
CA ASP A 93 13.10 13.03 9.72
C ASP A 93 13.88 13.69 10.86
N ASP A 94 13.20 14.36 11.81
CA ASP A 94 13.85 15.01 12.96
C ASP A 94 14.38 13.99 14.00
N TYR A 95 13.95 12.73 13.91
CA TYR A 95 14.44 11.65 14.76
C TYR A 95 15.72 11.03 14.17
N SER A 96 16.41 10.21 14.94
CA SER A 96 17.53 9.39 14.42
C SER A 96 17.12 8.38 13.33
N TYR A 97 15.84 8.36 12.95
CA TYR A 97 15.21 7.46 12.00
C TYR A 97 13.97 8.10 11.37
N GLU A 98 13.70 7.80 10.10
CA GLU A 98 12.49 8.28 9.40
C GLU A 98 11.23 7.62 9.99
N VAL A 99 10.26 8.41 10.44
CA VAL A 99 8.98 7.88 10.96
C VAL A 99 7.83 8.41 10.13
N ALA A 100 6.97 7.50 9.65
CA ALA A 100 5.74 7.88 8.98
C ALA A 100 4.54 7.86 9.95
N TRP A 101 3.65 8.82 9.81
CA TRP A 101 2.40 8.90 10.55
C TRP A 101 1.29 9.58 9.75
N TYR A 102 0.04 9.35 10.12
CA TYR A 102 -1.11 10.07 9.59
C TYR A 102 -2.06 10.48 10.74
N ASP A 103 -2.86 11.52 10.55
CA ASP A 103 -3.89 11.92 11.50
C ASP A 103 -5.30 11.55 11.02
N GLY A 104 -6.25 11.51 11.96
CA GLY A 104 -7.66 11.40 11.62
C GLY A 104 -8.06 10.08 10.94
N SER A 105 -8.80 10.22 9.83
CA SER A 105 -9.41 9.12 9.08
C SER A 105 -8.74 8.91 7.72
N LEU A 106 -8.84 7.69 7.20
CA LEU A 106 -8.38 7.39 5.84
C LEU A 106 -9.08 8.27 4.80
N GLY A 107 -8.31 8.67 3.80
CA GLY A 107 -8.74 9.55 2.72
C GLY A 107 -9.50 8.82 1.62
N SER A 108 -9.41 9.38 0.41
CA SER A 108 -9.98 8.75 -0.79
C SER A 108 -9.33 7.41 -1.08
N GLY A 109 -10.06 6.56 -1.78
CA GLY A 109 -9.53 5.28 -2.24
C GLY A 109 -9.03 5.33 -3.67
N GLU A 110 -7.99 4.54 -3.93
CA GLU A 110 -7.46 4.31 -5.28
C GLU A 110 -7.44 2.80 -5.60
N VAL A 111 -7.43 2.50 -6.90
CA VAL A 111 -7.33 1.13 -7.42
C VAL A 111 -5.96 0.95 -8.05
N VAL A 112 -5.17 0.05 -7.49
CA VAL A 112 -3.79 -0.21 -7.93
C VAL A 112 -3.62 -1.68 -8.33
N ASP A 113 -2.60 -1.99 -9.12
CA ASP A 113 -2.19 -3.38 -9.32
C ASP A 113 -1.65 -3.95 -7.99
N THR A 114 -2.11 -5.14 -7.59
CA THR A 114 -1.63 -5.81 -6.37
C THR A 114 -0.13 -6.04 -6.33
N GLN A 115 0.55 -6.11 -7.48
CA GLN A 115 2.01 -6.22 -7.56
C GLN A 115 2.75 -5.00 -7.01
N THR A 116 2.07 -3.86 -6.87
CA THR A 116 2.63 -2.64 -6.27
C THR A 116 2.73 -2.73 -4.75
N ILE A 117 1.94 -3.63 -4.12
CA ILE A 117 1.94 -3.84 -2.66
C ILE A 117 3.24 -4.53 -2.24
N GLN A 118 3.98 -3.89 -1.35
CA GLN A 118 5.31 -4.31 -0.93
C GLN A 118 5.28 -5.14 0.36
N CYS A 119 4.45 -4.78 1.32
CA CYS A 119 4.39 -5.42 2.63
C CYS A 119 3.10 -5.07 3.38
N ALA A 120 2.80 -5.87 4.41
CA ALA A 120 1.87 -5.47 5.46
C ALA A 120 2.58 -4.50 6.41
N ILE A 121 1.85 -3.51 6.93
CA ILE A 121 2.36 -2.59 7.96
C ILE A 121 1.55 -2.71 9.25
N GLY A 122 2.20 -2.40 10.36
CA GLY A 122 1.55 -2.17 11.64
C GLY A 122 1.19 -0.70 11.81
N GLN A 123 0.27 -0.44 12.74
CA GLN A 123 -0.03 0.93 13.16
C GLN A 123 -0.29 0.99 14.67
N ILE A 124 0.18 2.06 15.30
CA ILE A 124 -0.05 2.35 16.72
C ILE A 124 -0.77 3.69 16.83
N LYS A 125 -1.86 3.73 17.58
CA LYS A 125 -2.57 4.96 17.88
C LYS A 125 -1.92 5.66 19.07
N ASP A 126 -1.66 6.95 18.92
CA ASP A 126 -1.17 7.85 19.97
C ASP A 126 -1.91 9.19 19.87
N GLY A 127 -2.83 9.45 20.81
CA GLY A 127 -3.78 10.56 20.69
C GLY A 127 -4.62 10.46 19.41
N ASP A 128 -4.60 11.51 18.59
CA ASP A 128 -5.28 11.58 17.29
C ASP A 128 -4.41 11.12 16.11
N ARG A 129 -3.18 10.69 16.39
CA ARG A 129 -2.19 10.27 15.40
C ARG A 129 -2.11 8.74 15.32
N TRP A 130 -1.86 8.25 14.12
CA TRP A 130 -1.50 6.88 13.85
C TRP A 130 -0.06 6.81 13.35
N TRP A 131 0.80 6.22 14.17
CA TRP A 131 2.18 5.93 13.84
C TRP A 131 2.26 4.65 13.01
N ILE A 132 3.02 4.67 11.92
CA ILE A 132 3.19 3.52 11.03
C ILE A 132 4.42 2.73 11.45
N ILE A 133 4.25 1.42 11.57
CA ILE A 133 5.35 0.46 11.76
C ILE A 133 5.52 -0.29 10.46
N ASP A 134 6.50 0.14 9.68
CA ASP A 134 6.91 -0.57 8.48
C ASP A 134 8.08 -1.51 8.82
N LYS A 135 7.84 -2.82 8.76
CA LYS A 135 8.88 -3.83 9.03
C LYS A 135 9.86 -4.04 7.88
N SER A 136 9.62 -3.38 6.76
CA SER A 136 10.47 -3.46 5.57
C SER A 136 11.36 -2.23 5.40
N SER A 137 11.31 -1.28 6.33
CA SER A 137 12.34 -0.26 6.47
C SER A 137 13.51 -0.80 7.31
N ASP A 138 14.65 -0.14 7.24
CA ASP A 138 15.86 -0.48 7.99
C ASP A 138 15.66 -0.41 9.52
N LEU A 139 14.49 0.03 9.99
CA LEU A 139 14.12 0.17 11.41
C LEU A 139 13.63 -1.14 12.05
N ALA A 140 13.42 -2.19 11.26
CA ALA A 140 12.90 -3.46 11.74
C ALA A 140 14.01 -4.35 12.34
N HIS A 141 14.67 -3.88 13.39
CA HIS A 141 15.62 -4.71 14.14
C HIS A 141 14.90 -5.41 15.31
N LEU A 142 14.89 -6.74 15.27
CA LEU A 142 14.53 -7.58 16.40
C LEU A 142 15.70 -7.61 17.38
N GLU A 143 15.63 -6.85 18.47
CA GLU A 143 16.47 -7.13 19.65
C GLU A 143 15.75 -8.11 20.57
N PHE A 144 16.35 -9.28 20.78
CA PHE A 144 15.95 -10.17 21.86
C PHE A 144 16.72 -9.74 23.12
N VAL A 145 15.99 -9.49 24.21
CA VAL A 145 16.54 -9.36 25.57
C VAL A 145 16.51 -10.71 26.25
#